data_AF-A0A6A0H046-F1
#
_entry.id   AF-A0A6A0H046-F1
#
_cell.length_a   1.000
_cell.length_b   1.000
_cell.length_c   1.000
_cell.angle_alpha   90.00
_cell.angle_beta   90.00
_cell.angle_gamma   90.00
#
_symmetry.space_group_name_H-M   'P 1'
#
loop_
_entity.id
_entity.type
_entity.pdbx_description
1 polymer ?
#
loop_
_entity_poly.entity_id
_entity_poly.type
_entity_poly.pdbx_seq_one_letter_code
_entity_poly.pdbx_strand_id
1 'polypeptide(L)'
;MVVLYYKYGGSLLHVWWLFTTSMVALYYKLLHQFEGATNDLQYLILQVARKHLETGGPKRVIHTLPTLVFLAYKLAHAYFNNKDQDEKWGKKVHKIFQFCHATIAALVKAEYSELPLRLYLQGALAADVITFPGHDTVAYEFMSQAFSLYEDEISDSKAQLSALTLIVATVQQTRNFTEENHQPLRTNCALAASKLLKKPDQARAVTTCAHLFWSATINGQELRDEKRVVECLKKAVRISQQCMDASVQLHLFVQLLNHYTYFYEKQTPGVTISMINQLISKVKEDLTQLESGEDLDQVTSHLNTTLAHLALRKEQPLPDGPSYEGLVL
;
A
#
# COMPACT_ATOMS: atom_id res chain seq x y z
N MET A 1 -5.21 -3.11 43.22
CA MET A 1 -3.80 -2.93 42.85
C MET A 1 -2.83 -3.94 43.51
N VAL A 2 -3.27 -4.88 44.37
CA VAL A 2 -2.37 -5.92 44.95
C VAL A 2 -2.83 -7.36 44.71
N VAL A 3 -4.07 -7.60 44.28
CA VAL A 3 -4.63 -8.98 44.22
C VAL A 3 -4.45 -9.69 42.87
N LEU A 4 -4.00 -9.01 41.81
CA LEU A 4 -3.77 -9.61 40.49
C LEU A 4 -2.30 -9.99 40.21
N TYR A 5 -1.37 -9.68 41.12
CA TYR A 5 0.06 -9.88 40.90
C TYR A 5 0.54 -11.33 41.14
N TYR A 6 -0.27 -12.16 41.81
CA TYR A 6 0.22 -13.45 42.34
C TYR A 6 -0.17 -14.70 41.55
N LYS A 7 -0.99 -14.60 40.50
CA LYS A 7 -1.52 -15.80 39.82
C LYS A 7 -0.95 -16.08 38.43
N TYR A 8 -0.22 -15.15 37.84
CA TYR A 8 0.47 -15.35 36.58
C TYR A 8 1.88 -14.77 36.69
N GLY A 9 2.88 -15.64 36.80
CA GLY A 9 4.29 -15.31 36.64
C GLY A 9 4.62 -14.94 35.18
N GLY A 10 3.90 -13.95 34.65
CA GLY A 10 4.01 -13.45 33.30
C GLY A 10 4.63 -12.06 33.33
N SER A 11 5.71 -11.91 32.56
CA SER A 11 6.43 -10.65 32.30
C SER A 11 5.53 -9.41 32.32
N LEU A 12 5.99 -8.35 32.99
CA LEU A 12 5.40 -6.99 33.00
C LEU A 12 4.95 -6.50 31.61
N LEU A 13 5.60 -6.98 30.53
CA LEU A 13 5.25 -6.70 29.13
C LEU A 13 3.88 -7.25 28.73
N HIS A 14 3.47 -8.43 29.22
CA HIS A 14 2.20 -9.06 28.85
C HIS A 14 1.01 -8.39 29.53
N VAL A 15 1.20 -7.94 30.78
CA VAL A 15 0.22 -7.11 31.50
C VAL A 15 0.12 -5.74 30.86
N TRP A 16 1.24 -5.12 30.48
CA TRP A 16 1.24 -3.86 29.72
C TRP A 16 0.53 -3.98 28.37
N TRP A 17 0.75 -5.07 27.64
CA TRP A 17 0.14 -5.31 26.32
C TRP A 17 -1.38 -5.52 26.43
N LEU A 18 -1.85 -6.22 27.47
CA LEU A 18 -3.27 -6.35 27.79
C LEU A 18 -3.88 -5.01 28.22
N PHE A 19 -3.16 -4.17 28.96
CA PHE A 19 -3.65 -2.84 29.37
C PHE A 19 -3.72 -1.86 28.20
N THR A 20 -2.77 -1.86 27.26
CA THR A 20 -2.77 -0.96 26.09
C THR A 20 -3.86 -1.35 25.09
N THR A 21 -4.01 -2.64 24.79
CA THR A 21 -5.08 -3.15 23.92
C THR A 21 -6.46 -2.97 24.55
N SER A 22 -6.61 -3.23 25.86
CA SER A 22 -7.87 -3.01 26.58
C SER A 22 -8.21 -1.52 26.68
N MET A 23 -7.23 -0.63 26.91
CA MET A 23 -7.48 0.82 26.90
C MET A 23 -7.91 1.29 25.50
N VAL A 24 -7.23 0.87 24.44
CA VAL A 24 -7.60 1.26 23.05
C VAL A 24 -9.01 0.79 22.72
N ALA A 25 -9.37 -0.45 23.07
CA ALA A 25 -10.73 -0.95 22.90
C ALA A 25 -11.75 -0.19 23.75
N LEU A 26 -11.41 0.16 25.00
CA LEU A 26 -12.27 0.97 25.85
C LEU A 26 -12.45 2.39 25.29
N TYR A 27 -11.40 3.00 24.74
CA TYR A 27 -11.45 4.33 24.13
C TYR A 27 -12.24 4.33 22.84
N TYR A 28 -12.05 3.33 21.98
CA TYR A 28 -12.88 3.15 20.79
C TYR A 28 -14.35 3.01 21.18
N LYS A 29 -14.65 2.17 22.17
CA LYS A 29 -16.03 1.97 22.66
C LYS A 29 -16.61 3.22 23.31
N LEU A 30 -15.81 3.95 24.08
CA LEU A 30 -16.20 5.20 24.74
C LEU A 30 -16.46 6.31 23.71
N LEU A 31 -15.57 6.49 22.72
CA LEU A 31 -15.76 7.48 21.65
C LEU A 31 -16.88 7.10 20.68
N HIS A 32 -17.10 5.81 20.43
CA HIS A 32 -18.26 5.34 19.65
C HIS A 32 -19.57 5.46 20.44
N GLN A 33 -19.54 5.46 21.77
CA GLN A 33 -20.71 5.66 22.61
C GLN A 33 -21.07 7.15 22.77
N PHE A 34 -20.11 8.05 22.53
CA PHE A 34 -20.35 9.48 22.35
C PHE A 34 -20.76 9.80 20.90
N GLU A 35 -21.83 9.17 20.40
CA GLU A 35 -22.49 9.58 19.17
C GLU A 35 -23.30 10.85 19.45
N GLY A 36 -22.85 11.98 18.88
CA GLY A 36 -23.56 13.23 18.93
C GLY A 36 -24.90 13.13 18.19
N ALA A 37 -25.93 13.78 18.72
CA ALA A 37 -27.25 13.85 18.07
C ALA A 37 -27.20 14.48 16.66
N THR A 38 -26.16 15.24 16.36
CA THR A 38 -25.89 15.83 15.04
C THR A 38 -24.42 15.68 14.67
N ASN A 39 -24.12 15.68 13.37
CA ASN A 39 -22.75 15.63 12.86
C ASN A 39 -21.88 16.81 13.35
N ASP A 40 -22.48 17.97 13.59
CA ASP A 40 -21.77 19.15 14.12
C ASP A 40 -21.36 18.94 15.58
N LEU A 41 -22.24 18.34 16.39
CA LEU A 41 -21.92 17.99 17.76
C LEU A 41 -20.83 16.91 17.81
N GLN A 42 -20.87 15.93 16.89
CA GLN A 42 -19.82 14.92 16.78
C GLN A 42 -18.45 15.56 16.50
N TYR A 43 -18.40 16.56 15.62
CA TYR A 43 -17.16 17.28 15.33
C TYR A 43 -16.63 18.01 16.58
N LEU A 44 -17.50 18.66 17.34
CA LEU A 44 -17.13 19.34 18.59
C LEU A 44 -16.56 18.35 19.62
N ILE A 45 -17.19 17.18 19.77
CA ILE A 45 -16.71 16.11 20.66
C ILE A 45 -15.31 15.67 20.24
N LEU A 46 -15.06 15.46 18.94
CA LEU A 46 -13.73 15.09 18.43
C LEU A 46 -12.68 16.17 18.70
N GLN A 47 -13.02 17.44 18.56
CA GLN A 47 -12.12 18.56 18.87
C GLN A 47 -11.75 18.61 20.35
N VAL A 48 -12.72 18.43 21.24
CA VAL A 48 -12.48 18.41 22.69
C VAL A 48 -11.67 17.16 23.07
N ALA A 49 -12.03 15.99 22.54
CA ALA A 49 -11.30 14.75 22.77
C ALA A 49 -9.83 14.87 22.35
N ARG A 50 -9.56 15.44 21.18
CA ARG A 50 -8.18 15.69 20.73
C ARG A 50 -7.39 16.53 21.72
N LYS A 51 -7.93 17.66 22.18
CA LYS A 51 -7.25 18.55 23.14
C LYS A 51 -6.85 17.83 24.42
N HIS A 52 -7.71 16.95 24.94
CA HIS A 52 -7.42 16.19 26.15
C HIS A 52 -6.48 15.00 25.90
N LEU A 53 -6.52 14.39 24.72
CA LEU A 53 -5.72 13.20 24.40
C LEU A 53 -4.29 13.55 23.99
N GLU A 54 -4.08 14.72 23.39
CA GLU A 54 -2.74 15.21 23.04
C GLU A 54 -1.86 15.47 24.27
N THR A 55 -2.45 15.78 25.43
CA THR A 55 -1.68 15.97 26.68
C THR A 55 -1.21 14.65 27.32
N GLY A 56 -1.63 13.50 26.78
CA GLY A 56 -1.31 12.17 27.32
C GLY A 56 0.15 11.71 27.12
N GLY A 57 0.97 12.46 26.38
CA GLY A 57 2.38 12.15 26.10
C GLY A 57 2.59 11.10 24.98
N PRO A 58 3.85 10.93 24.52
CA PRO A 58 4.18 10.18 23.30
C PRO A 58 3.68 8.73 23.31
N LYS A 59 3.83 8.04 24.44
CA LYS A 59 3.42 6.62 24.59
C LYS A 59 1.90 6.41 24.54
N ARG A 60 1.08 7.44 24.76
CA ARG A 60 -0.38 7.33 24.71
C ARG A 60 -0.92 7.79 23.36
N VAL A 61 -0.34 8.84 22.78
CA VAL A 61 -0.82 9.41 21.52
C VAL A 61 -0.77 8.42 20.36
N ILE A 62 0.24 7.55 20.29
CA ILE A 62 0.34 6.49 19.28
C ILE A 62 -0.89 5.57 19.24
N HIS A 63 -1.56 5.39 20.37
CA HIS A 63 -2.71 4.49 20.50
C HIS A 63 -4.05 5.23 20.43
N THR A 64 -4.10 6.49 20.85
CA THR A 64 -5.34 7.26 20.96
C THR A 64 -5.63 8.10 19.72
N LEU A 65 -4.62 8.76 19.13
CA LEU A 65 -4.81 9.67 18.01
C LEU A 65 -5.22 8.98 16.69
N PRO A 66 -4.72 7.78 16.33
CA PRO A 66 -5.21 7.09 15.14
C PRO A 66 -6.72 6.84 15.20
N THR A 67 -7.24 6.50 16.38
CA THR A 67 -8.68 6.29 16.59
C THR A 67 -9.48 7.57 16.29
N LEU A 68 -8.99 8.74 16.71
CA LEU A 68 -9.63 10.02 16.39
C LEU A 68 -9.61 10.31 14.89
N VAL A 69 -8.51 10.00 14.20
CA VAL A 69 -8.39 10.19 12.75
C VAL A 69 -9.42 9.34 11.99
N PHE A 70 -9.58 8.06 12.35
CA PHE A 70 -10.59 7.21 11.71
C PHE A 70 -12.03 7.64 12.02
N LEU A 71 -12.31 8.07 13.25
CA LEU A 71 -13.63 8.63 13.58
C LEU A 71 -13.93 9.93 12.82
N ALA A 72 -12.91 10.75 12.61
CA ALA A 72 -13.02 11.95 11.79
C ALA A 72 -13.30 11.61 10.31
N TYR A 73 -12.65 10.57 9.75
CA TYR A 73 -12.99 10.10 8.40
C TYR A 73 -14.41 9.51 8.31
N LYS A 74 -14.87 8.75 9.32
CA LYS A 74 -16.27 8.28 9.40
C LYS A 74 -17.24 9.46 9.39
N LEU A 75 -16.93 10.54 10.13
CA LEU A 75 -17.72 11.76 10.14
C LEU A 75 -17.70 12.47 8.78
N ALA A 76 -16.55 12.53 8.10
CA ALA A 76 -16.45 13.10 6.76
C ALA A 76 -17.35 12.34 5.76
N HIS A 77 -17.38 11.01 5.82
CA HIS A 77 -18.31 10.19 5.04
C HIS A 77 -19.77 10.46 5.38
N ALA A 78 -20.10 10.66 6.67
CA ALA A 78 -21.46 11.00 7.08
C ALA A 78 -21.93 12.36 6.52
N TYR A 79 -21.03 13.35 6.43
CA TYR A 79 -21.33 14.62 5.76
C TYR A 79 -21.51 14.44 4.25
N PHE A 80 -20.70 13.60 3.61
CA PHE A 80 -20.81 13.31 2.18
C PHE A 80 -22.14 12.63 1.82
N ASN A 81 -22.57 11.67 2.64
CA ASN A 81 -23.85 10.97 2.44
C ASN A 81 -25.07 11.89 2.65
N ASN A 82 -24.93 12.94 3.45
CA ASN A 82 -25.98 13.93 3.71
C ASN A 82 -25.74 15.27 2.99
N LYS A 83 -25.00 15.26 1.88
CA LYS A 83 -24.60 16.48 1.13
C LYS A 83 -25.79 17.35 0.69
N ASP A 84 -26.95 16.75 0.46
CA ASP A 84 -28.15 17.46 -0.01
C ASP A 84 -28.86 18.23 1.12
N GLN A 85 -28.55 17.92 2.38
CA GLN A 85 -29.19 18.53 3.56
C GLN A 85 -28.40 19.72 4.11
N ASP A 86 -27.13 19.88 3.75
CA ASP A 86 -26.25 20.92 4.28
C ASP A 86 -25.42 21.57 3.17
N GLU A 87 -25.81 22.76 2.73
CA GLU A 87 -25.07 23.51 1.69
C GLU A 87 -23.58 23.77 2.05
N LYS A 88 -23.24 23.74 3.34
CA LYS A 88 -21.87 23.99 3.83
C LYS A 88 -21.09 22.71 4.09
N TRP A 89 -21.61 21.53 3.73
CA TRP A 89 -20.96 20.23 3.96
C TRP A 89 -19.50 20.21 3.48
N GLY A 90 -19.23 20.75 2.29
CA GLY A 90 -17.87 20.74 1.71
C GLY A 90 -16.86 21.53 2.56
N LYS A 91 -17.27 22.70 3.10
CA LYS A 91 -16.43 23.49 4.01
C LYS A 91 -16.21 22.76 5.35
N LYS A 92 -17.21 22.02 5.83
CA LYS A 92 -17.09 21.23 7.06
C LYS A 92 -16.15 20.04 6.87
N VAL A 93 -16.28 19.30 5.77
CA VAL A 93 -15.38 18.20 5.41
C VAL A 93 -13.94 18.69 5.26
N HIS A 94 -13.73 19.84 4.62
CA HIS A 94 -12.39 20.44 4.52
C HIS A 94 -11.77 20.70 5.91
N LYS A 95 -12.54 21.24 6.87
CA LYS A 95 -12.09 21.41 8.26
C LYS A 95 -11.80 20.08 8.98
N ILE A 96 -12.51 19.01 8.63
CA ILE A 96 -12.25 17.67 9.17
C ILE A 96 -10.91 17.15 8.65
N PHE A 97 -10.61 17.31 7.36
CA PHE A 97 -9.31 16.91 6.81
C PHE A 97 -8.14 17.73 7.38
N GLN A 98 -8.33 19.05 7.59
CA GLN A 98 -7.35 19.88 8.30
C GLN A 98 -7.13 19.40 9.75
N PHE A 99 -8.21 19.00 10.43
CA PHE A 99 -8.12 18.39 11.76
C PHE A 99 -7.30 17.08 11.71
N CYS A 100 -7.60 16.16 10.78
CA CYS A 100 -6.87 14.91 10.62
C CYS A 100 -5.38 15.17 10.33
N HIS A 101 -5.07 16.06 9.39
CA HIS A 101 -3.70 16.43 9.05
C HIS A 101 -2.94 16.91 10.29
N ALA A 102 -3.51 17.85 11.04
CA ALA A 102 -2.86 18.36 12.24
C ALA A 102 -2.72 17.29 13.35
N THR A 103 -3.65 16.32 13.43
CA THR A 103 -3.54 15.19 14.38
C THR A 103 -2.45 14.23 13.98
N ILE A 104 -2.30 13.93 12.68
CA ILE A 104 -1.23 13.07 12.17
C ILE A 104 0.12 13.77 12.35
N ALA A 105 0.22 15.07 12.10
CA ALA A 105 1.42 15.86 12.34
C ALA A 105 1.86 15.85 13.82
N ALA A 106 0.92 15.75 14.77
CA ALA A 106 1.25 15.59 16.18
C ALA A 106 1.92 14.23 16.48
N LEU A 107 1.55 13.17 15.74
CA LEU A 107 2.24 11.88 15.84
C LEU A 107 3.64 11.92 15.25
N VAL A 108 3.83 12.65 14.14
CA VAL A 108 5.17 12.87 13.55
C VAL A 108 6.07 13.60 14.53
N LYS A 109 5.56 14.65 15.18
CA LYS A 109 6.28 15.38 16.25
C LYS A 109 6.63 14.53 17.46
N ALA A 110 5.93 13.41 17.66
CA ALA A 110 6.22 12.45 18.72
C ALA A 110 7.21 11.35 18.26
N GLU A 111 7.94 11.59 17.16
CA GLU A 111 8.99 10.71 16.61
C GLU A 111 8.46 9.36 16.10
N TYR A 112 7.21 9.33 15.60
CA TYR A 112 6.66 8.19 14.89
C TYR A 112 6.64 8.44 13.39
N SER A 113 7.12 7.48 12.59
CA SER A 113 7.22 7.62 11.13
C SER A 113 6.31 6.65 10.37
N GLU A 114 6.35 5.36 10.70
CA GLU A 114 5.57 4.35 9.97
C GLU A 114 4.04 4.49 10.13
N LEU A 115 3.58 4.77 11.35
CA LEU A 115 2.14 4.87 11.61
C LEU A 115 1.54 6.14 10.98
N PRO A 116 2.14 7.33 11.13
CA PRO A 116 1.67 8.53 10.43
C PRO A 116 1.68 8.40 8.93
N LEU A 117 2.69 7.74 8.33
CA LEU A 117 2.71 7.45 6.90
C LEU A 117 1.45 6.68 6.47
N ARG A 118 1.09 5.61 7.18
CA ARG A 118 -0.12 4.83 6.88
C ARG A 118 -1.39 5.67 7.05
N LEU A 119 -1.44 6.54 8.06
CA LEU A 119 -2.59 7.43 8.27
C LEU A 119 -2.73 8.50 7.18
N TYR A 120 -1.61 9.06 6.70
CA TYR A 120 -1.63 9.98 5.56
C TYR A 120 -2.14 9.28 4.30
N LEU A 121 -1.68 8.06 4.02
CA LEU A 121 -2.15 7.30 2.85
C LEU A 121 -3.64 6.96 2.93
N GLN A 122 -4.15 6.60 4.13
CA GLN A 122 -5.59 6.44 4.33
C GLN A 122 -6.37 7.75 4.15
N GLY A 123 -5.81 8.88 4.60
CA GLY A 123 -6.39 10.19 4.36
C GLY A 123 -6.45 10.58 2.89
N ALA A 124 -5.43 10.22 2.10
CA ALA A 124 -5.43 10.41 0.66
C ALA A 124 -6.55 9.62 -0.02
N LEU A 125 -6.75 8.34 0.34
CA LEU A 125 -7.86 7.53 -0.17
C LEU A 125 -9.22 8.07 0.24
N ALA A 126 -9.35 8.49 1.51
CA ALA A 126 -10.60 9.08 2.00
C ALA A 126 -10.94 10.39 1.27
N ALA A 127 -9.95 11.25 1.00
CA ALA A 127 -10.12 12.48 0.23
C ALA A 127 -10.40 12.21 -1.26
N ASP A 128 -9.83 11.14 -1.83
CA ASP A 128 -10.14 10.71 -3.19
C ASP A 128 -11.62 10.28 -3.31
N VAL A 129 -12.12 9.48 -2.37
CA VAL A 129 -13.52 9.01 -2.38
C VAL A 129 -14.52 10.13 -2.05
N ILE A 130 -14.20 10.98 -1.07
CA ILE A 130 -15.08 12.07 -0.65
C ILE A 130 -14.79 13.29 -1.54
N THR A 131 -15.50 13.40 -2.66
CA THR A 131 -15.28 14.46 -3.66
C THR A 131 -15.87 15.81 -3.20
N PHE A 132 -15.22 16.50 -2.26
CA PHE A 132 -15.54 17.87 -1.83
C PHE A 132 -14.72 18.91 -2.61
N PRO A 133 -15.10 20.21 -2.64
CA PRO A 133 -14.30 21.22 -3.33
C PRO A 133 -12.86 21.31 -2.81
N GLY A 134 -11.88 21.07 -3.69
CA GLY A 134 -10.45 21.03 -3.34
C GLY A 134 -9.96 19.69 -2.75
N HIS A 135 -10.72 18.61 -2.91
CA HIS A 135 -10.32 17.28 -2.43
C HIS A 135 -9.04 16.75 -3.08
N ASP A 136 -8.79 17.09 -4.34
CA ASP A 136 -7.60 16.76 -5.11
C ASP A 136 -6.32 17.33 -4.49
N THR A 137 -6.37 18.60 -4.08
CA THR A 137 -5.26 19.31 -3.42
C THR A 137 -4.99 18.69 -2.05
N VAL A 138 -6.04 18.35 -1.30
CA VAL A 138 -5.91 17.69 0.00
C VAL A 138 -5.35 16.27 -0.16
N ALA A 139 -5.84 15.49 -1.11
CA ALA A 139 -5.34 14.14 -1.36
C ALA A 139 -3.85 14.17 -1.78
N TYR A 140 -3.47 15.12 -2.64
CA TYR A 140 -2.09 15.30 -3.07
C TYR A 140 -1.18 15.70 -1.90
N GLU A 141 -1.61 16.64 -1.05
CA GLU A 141 -0.87 17.03 0.15
C GLU A 141 -0.62 15.83 1.07
N PHE A 142 -1.64 15.02 1.34
CA PHE A 142 -1.50 13.81 2.16
C PHE A 142 -0.52 12.81 1.53
N MET A 143 -0.56 12.61 0.21
CA MET A 143 0.43 11.79 -0.49
C MET A 143 1.85 12.37 -0.38
N SER A 144 2.00 13.69 -0.52
CA SER A 144 3.29 14.38 -0.40
C SER A 144 3.88 14.20 1.00
N GLN A 145 3.09 14.39 2.05
CA GLN A 145 3.52 14.16 3.44
C GLN A 145 3.94 12.71 3.67
N ALA A 146 3.24 11.74 3.08
CA ALA A 146 3.61 10.33 3.16
C ALA A 146 4.96 10.04 2.45
N PHE A 147 5.20 10.66 1.30
CA PHE A 147 6.49 10.56 0.60
C PHE A 147 7.62 11.20 1.38
N SER A 148 7.44 12.40 1.95
CA SER A 148 8.45 13.04 2.79
C SER A 148 8.82 12.18 3.99
N LEU A 149 7.84 11.62 4.71
CA LEU A 149 8.11 10.69 5.81
C LEU A 149 8.86 9.43 5.37
N TYR A 150 8.55 8.91 4.18
CA TYR A 150 9.26 7.75 3.62
C TYR A 150 10.73 8.07 3.34
N GLU A 151 11.03 9.24 2.76
CA GLU A 151 12.39 9.62 2.39
C GLU A 151 13.24 10.03 3.60
N ASP A 152 12.66 10.76 4.55
CA ASP A 152 13.41 11.36 5.66
C ASP A 152 13.59 10.42 6.86
N GLU A 153 12.55 9.63 7.21
CA GLU A 153 12.50 8.93 8.50
C GLU A 153 12.60 7.40 8.38
N ILE A 154 12.28 6.80 7.21
CA ILE A 154 12.29 5.33 7.04
C ILE A 154 13.62 4.87 6.44
N SER A 155 14.52 4.43 7.31
CA SER A 155 15.86 3.95 6.93
C SER A 155 16.00 2.42 6.89
N ASP A 156 15.18 1.67 7.64
CA ASP A 156 15.25 0.21 7.64
C ASP A 156 14.81 -0.40 6.31
N SER A 157 15.66 -1.23 5.71
CA SER A 157 15.42 -1.82 4.37
C SER A 157 14.11 -2.61 4.25
N LYS A 158 13.67 -3.32 5.30
CA LYS A 158 12.44 -4.12 5.26
C LYS A 158 11.21 -3.21 5.38
N ALA A 159 11.29 -2.20 6.26
CA ALA A 159 10.28 -1.18 6.39
C ALA A 159 10.13 -0.33 5.12
N GLN A 160 11.24 0.00 4.45
CA GLN A 160 11.25 0.75 3.18
C GLN A 160 10.45 0.05 2.08
N LEU A 161 10.72 -1.24 1.80
CA LEU A 161 9.98 -1.98 0.78
C LEU A 161 8.48 -2.04 1.12
N SER A 162 8.15 -2.29 2.39
CA SER A 162 6.77 -2.39 2.85
C SER A 162 6.02 -1.07 2.73
N ALA A 163 6.65 0.04 3.17
CA ALA A 163 6.09 1.38 3.07
C ALA A 163 5.93 1.82 1.61
N LEU A 164 6.93 1.60 0.76
CA LEU A 164 6.86 1.92 -0.66
C LEU A 164 5.78 1.12 -1.38
N THR A 165 5.67 -0.18 -1.09
CA THR A 165 4.60 -1.02 -1.65
C THR A 165 3.22 -0.48 -1.28
N LEU A 166 3.05 0.00 -0.04
CA LEU A 166 1.79 0.60 0.42
C LEU A 166 1.52 1.95 -0.27
N ILE A 167 2.54 2.79 -0.48
CA ILE A 167 2.43 4.02 -1.27
C ILE A 167 2.00 3.69 -2.70
N VAL A 168 2.66 2.75 -3.37
CA VAL A 168 2.33 2.31 -4.73
C VAL A 168 0.89 1.80 -4.80
N ALA A 169 0.47 0.94 -3.86
CA ALA A 169 -0.90 0.45 -3.80
C ALA A 169 -1.93 1.56 -3.57
N THR A 170 -1.56 2.60 -2.80
CA THR A 170 -2.42 3.76 -2.56
C THR A 170 -2.58 4.59 -3.83
N VAL A 171 -1.49 4.89 -4.53
CA VAL A 171 -1.52 5.60 -5.82
C VAL A 171 -2.29 4.81 -6.88
N GLN A 172 -2.22 3.48 -6.85
CA GLN A 172 -2.97 2.64 -7.80
C GLN A 172 -4.49 2.71 -7.57
N GLN A 173 -4.92 2.87 -6.31
CA GLN A 173 -6.34 2.84 -5.92
C GLN A 173 -7.04 4.19 -6.09
N THR A 174 -6.30 5.28 -6.19
CA THR A 174 -6.88 6.61 -6.37
C THR A 174 -7.44 6.76 -7.77
N ARG A 175 -8.59 7.43 -7.90
CA ARG A 175 -9.35 7.49 -9.16
C ARG A 175 -9.63 8.89 -9.65
N ASN A 176 -9.59 9.87 -8.75
CA ASN A 176 -10.03 11.24 -9.02
C ASN A 176 -8.86 12.23 -9.11
N PHE A 177 -7.62 11.75 -9.16
CA PHE A 177 -6.49 12.60 -9.53
C PHE A 177 -6.50 12.95 -11.02
N THR A 178 -6.11 14.19 -11.32
CA THR A 178 -5.78 14.64 -12.67
C THR A 178 -4.43 14.07 -13.10
N GLU A 179 -4.16 14.02 -14.41
CA GLU A 179 -2.87 13.58 -14.95
C GLU A 179 -1.70 14.43 -14.40
N GLU A 180 -1.91 15.73 -14.23
CA GLU A 180 -0.92 16.66 -13.66
C GLU A 180 -0.50 16.28 -12.24
N ASN A 181 -1.44 15.80 -11.43
CA ASN A 181 -1.18 15.38 -10.05
C ASN A 181 -0.72 13.91 -9.96
N HIS A 182 -1.25 13.03 -10.83
CA HIS A 182 -0.96 11.61 -10.78
C HIS A 182 0.43 11.26 -11.35
N GLN A 183 0.86 11.94 -12.41
CA GLN A 183 2.14 11.66 -13.08
C GLN A 183 3.37 11.85 -12.19
N PRO A 184 3.49 12.93 -11.37
CA PRO A 184 4.56 13.06 -10.38
C PRO A 184 4.59 11.91 -9.37
N LEU A 185 3.42 11.49 -8.86
CA LEU A 185 3.33 10.39 -7.88
C LEU A 185 3.82 9.06 -8.47
N ARG A 186 3.45 8.74 -9.72
CA ARG A 186 3.96 7.55 -10.44
C ARG A 186 5.47 7.59 -10.61
N THR A 187 5.99 8.73 -11.05
CA THR A 187 7.42 8.91 -11.31
C THR A 187 8.22 8.81 -10.02
N ASN A 188 7.74 9.43 -8.94
CA ASN A 188 8.36 9.36 -7.62
C ASN A 188 8.34 7.93 -7.05
N CYS A 189 7.26 7.17 -7.22
CA CYS A 189 7.23 5.74 -6.87
C CYS A 189 8.34 4.95 -7.60
N ALA A 190 8.46 5.14 -8.92
CA ALA A 190 9.47 4.45 -9.72
C ALA A 190 10.91 4.86 -9.36
N LEU A 191 11.13 6.13 -9.02
CA LEU A 191 12.40 6.64 -8.53
C LEU A 191 12.74 6.05 -7.16
N ALA A 192 11.81 6.05 -6.21
CA ALA A 192 11.97 5.47 -4.89
C ALA A 192 12.28 3.96 -4.98
N ALA A 193 11.54 3.22 -5.83
CA ALA A 193 11.80 1.80 -6.09
C ALA A 193 13.22 1.56 -6.63
N SER A 194 13.72 2.49 -7.45
CA SER A 194 15.07 2.40 -8.03
C SER A 194 16.17 2.79 -7.05
N LYS A 195 15.88 3.49 -5.95
CA LYS A 195 16.85 3.89 -4.93
C LYS A 195 17.02 2.87 -3.80
N LEU A 196 16.21 1.81 -3.76
CA LEU A 196 16.35 0.75 -2.75
C LEU A 196 17.75 0.12 -2.81
N LEU A 197 18.34 -0.09 -1.63
CA LEU A 197 19.71 -0.57 -1.49
C LEU A 197 19.86 -2.04 -1.92
N LYS A 198 18.89 -2.88 -1.54
CA LYS A 198 18.91 -4.32 -1.82
C LYS A 198 18.36 -4.59 -3.21
N LYS A 199 19.15 -5.27 -4.05
CA LYS A 199 18.76 -5.64 -5.43
C LYS A 199 17.46 -6.46 -5.52
N PRO A 200 17.20 -7.47 -4.65
CA PRO A 200 15.94 -8.19 -4.69
C PRO A 200 14.73 -7.30 -4.41
N ASP A 201 14.85 -6.40 -3.42
CA ASP A 201 13.79 -5.47 -3.06
C ASP A 201 13.57 -4.41 -4.15
N GLN A 202 14.65 -3.93 -4.77
CA GLN A 202 14.62 -3.06 -5.93
C GLN A 202 13.88 -3.71 -7.12
N ALA A 203 14.18 -4.97 -7.45
CA ALA A 203 13.50 -5.71 -8.52
C ALA A 203 12.01 -5.87 -8.24
N ARG A 204 11.64 -6.26 -7.00
CA ARG A 204 10.24 -6.40 -6.59
C ARG A 204 9.49 -5.07 -6.65
N ALA A 205 10.04 -4.00 -6.06
CA ALA A 205 9.40 -2.69 -6.06
C ALA A 205 9.22 -2.12 -7.48
N VAL A 206 10.21 -2.27 -8.36
CA VAL A 206 10.11 -1.83 -9.76
C VAL A 206 9.05 -2.62 -10.52
N THR A 207 8.94 -3.92 -10.25
CA THR A 207 7.88 -4.77 -10.84
C THR A 207 6.51 -4.33 -10.34
N THR A 208 6.34 -4.05 -9.05
CA THR A 208 5.09 -3.52 -8.48
C THR A 208 4.71 -2.18 -9.10
N CYS A 209 5.68 -1.31 -9.37
CA CYS A 209 5.43 -0.01 -10.04
C CYS A 209 4.87 -0.18 -11.47
N ALA A 210 5.09 -1.31 -12.15
CA ALA A 210 4.49 -1.54 -13.47
C ALA A 210 2.96 -1.48 -13.43
N HIS A 211 2.33 -1.87 -12.31
CA HIS A 211 0.88 -1.79 -12.15
C HIS A 211 0.34 -0.34 -12.18
N LEU A 212 1.15 0.64 -11.78
CA LEU A 212 0.79 2.07 -11.84
C LEU A 212 0.65 2.59 -13.28
N PHE A 213 1.37 1.98 -14.21
CA PHE A 213 1.34 2.37 -15.61
C PHE A 213 0.28 1.61 -16.43
N TRP A 214 -0.25 0.51 -15.88
CA TRP A 214 -1.29 -0.28 -16.53
C TRP A 214 -2.68 -0.01 -15.96
N SER A 215 -2.84 -0.27 -14.66
CA SER A 215 -4.14 -0.41 -13.98
C SER A 215 -4.55 0.80 -13.14
N ALA A 216 -3.68 1.79 -12.98
CA ALA A 216 -4.06 3.03 -12.32
C ALA A 216 -5.09 3.78 -13.15
N THR A 217 -6.09 4.36 -12.49
CA THR A 217 -7.21 5.05 -13.13
C THR A 217 -7.07 6.56 -13.00
N ILE A 218 -7.21 7.25 -14.12
CA ILE A 218 -7.24 8.72 -14.18
C ILE A 218 -8.54 9.12 -14.84
N ASN A 219 -9.33 9.96 -14.16
CA ASN A 219 -10.64 10.39 -14.63
C ASN A 219 -11.56 9.22 -15.05
N GLY A 220 -11.46 8.10 -14.33
CA GLY A 220 -12.24 6.88 -14.59
C GLY A 220 -11.75 5.98 -15.72
N GLN A 221 -10.62 6.31 -16.37
CA GLN A 221 -10.00 5.46 -17.41
C GLN A 221 -8.66 4.89 -16.94
N GLU A 222 -8.40 3.63 -17.25
CA GLU A 222 -7.10 3.00 -17.02
C GLU A 222 -6.04 3.60 -17.95
N LEU A 223 -4.83 3.88 -17.44
CA LEU A 223 -3.75 4.49 -18.22
C LEU A 223 -3.32 3.62 -19.41
N ARG A 224 -3.19 2.31 -19.20
CA ARG A 224 -2.75 1.31 -20.20
C ARG A 224 -1.48 1.71 -20.99
N ASP A 225 -0.48 2.29 -20.31
CA ASP A 225 0.82 2.63 -20.91
C ASP A 225 1.72 1.39 -21.00
N GLU A 226 1.56 0.65 -22.08
CA GLU A 226 2.32 -0.57 -22.37
C GLU A 226 3.85 -0.34 -22.43
N LYS A 227 4.31 0.84 -22.87
CA LYS A 227 5.73 1.12 -23.04
C LYS A 227 6.41 1.19 -21.68
N ARG A 228 5.80 1.92 -20.74
CA ARG A 228 6.28 2.02 -19.36
C ARG A 228 6.21 0.69 -18.62
N VAL A 229 5.16 -0.11 -18.84
CA VAL A 229 5.06 -1.46 -18.26
C VAL A 229 6.24 -2.32 -18.71
N VAL A 230 6.51 -2.38 -20.01
CA VAL A 230 7.62 -3.18 -20.55
C VAL A 230 8.98 -2.65 -20.08
N GLU A 231 9.15 -1.32 -19.96
CA GLU A 231 10.37 -0.73 -19.39
C GLU A 231 10.60 -1.16 -17.94
N CYS A 232 9.56 -1.11 -17.09
CA CYS A 232 9.63 -1.57 -15.70
C CYS A 232 9.99 -3.06 -15.61
N LEU A 233 9.32 -3.91 -16.40
CA LEU A 233 9.57 -5.34 -16.41
C LEU A 233 11.00 -5.67 -16.89
N LYS A 234 11.46 -5.08 -18.00
CA LYS A 234 12.84 -5.25 -18.48
C LYS A 234 13.87 -4.75 -17.47
N LYS A 235 13.57 -3.64 -16.79
CA LYS A 235 14.43 -3.10 -15.72
C LYS A 235 14.52 -4.08 -14.55
N ALA A 236 13.40 -4.67 -14.13
CA ALA A 236 13.37 -5.65 -13.05
C ALA A 236 14.14 -6.94 -13.41
N VAL A 237 14.06 -7.43 -14.66
CA VAL A 237 14.90 -8.54 -15.16
C VAL A 237 16.39 -8.20 -15.04
N ARG A 238 16.80 -7.01 -15.52
CA ARG A 238 18.20 -6.56 -15.43
C ARG A 238 18.69 -6.44 -13.98
N ILE A 239 17.85 -5.95 -13.07
CA ILE A 239 18.20 -5.86 -11.64
C ILE A 239 18.31 -7.27 -11.02
N SER A 240 17.43 -8.18 -11.38
CA SER A 240 17.47 -9.58 -10.90
C SER A 240 18.75 -10.28 -11.34
N GLN A 241 19.24 -10.01 -12.55
CA GLN A 241 20.54 -10.48 -13.04
C GLN A 241 21.75 -9.95 -12.24
N GLN A 242 21.60 -8.81 -11.57
CA GLN A 242 22.66 -8.23 -10.71
C GLN A 242 22.68 -8.81 -9.29
N CYS A 243 21.74 -9.70 -8.95
CA CYS A 243 21.76 -10.40 -7.68
C CYS A 243 22.86 -11.46 -7.71
N MET A 244 23.78 -11.40 -6.74
CA MET A 244 24.90 -12.35 -6.63
C MET A 244 24.47 -13.76 -6.21
N ASP A 245 23.43 -13.83 -5.36
CA ASP A 245 22.90 -15.09 -4.87
C ASP A 245 22.00 -15.73 -5.95
N ALA A 246 22.45 -16.88 -6.46
CA ALA A 246 21.78 -17.62 -7.52
C ALA A 246 20.40 -18.18 -7.09
N SER A 247 20.23 -18.56 -5.82
CA SER A 247 18.93 -19.02 -5.29
C SER A 247 17.93 -17.87 -5.25
N VAL A 248 18.36 -16.70 -4.78
CA VAL A 248 17.51 -15.49 -4.76
C VAL A 248 17.19 -15.03 -6.18
N GLN A 249 18.16 -15.10 -7.09
CA GLN A 249 17.96 -14.77 -8.50
C GLN A 249 16.91 -15.68 -9.15
N LEU A 250 16.96 -17.00 -8.92
CA LEU A 250 15.97 -17.95 -9.41
C LEU A 250 14.56 -17.62 -8.88
N HIS A 251 14.43 -17.36 -7.57
CA HIS A 251 13.18 -16.91 -6.97
C HIS A 251 12.61 -15.66 -7.64
N LEU A 252 13.46 -14.67 -7.93
CA LEU A 252 13.04 -13.42 -8.59
C LEU A 252 12.59 -13.66 -10.02
N PHE A 253 13.24 -14.55 -10.77
CA PHE A 253 12.80 -14.87 -12.14
C PHE A 253 11.46 -15.60 -12.17
N VAL A 254 11.19 -16.51 -11.23
CA VAL A 254 9.86 -17.12 -11.10
C VAL A 254 8.80 -16.08 -10.74
N GLN A 255 9.11 -15.16 -9.82
CA GLN A 255 8.21 -14.03 -9.51
C GLN A 255 7.96 -13.15 -10.72
N LEU A 256 8.99 -12.83 -11.51
CA LEU A 256 8.87 -12.05 -12.74
C LEU A 256 8.05 -12.80 -13.79
N LEU A 257 8.26 -14.10 -13.98
CA LEU A 257 7.47 -14.93 -14.91
C LEU A 257 5.97 -14.82 -14.60
N ASN A 258 5.58 -14.85 -13.33
CA ASN A 258 4.19 -14.65 -12.91
C ASN A 258 3.68 -13.23 -13.24
N HIS A 259 4.49 -12.18 -13.06
CA HIS A 259 4.08 -10.82 -13.44
C HIS A 259 3.97 -10.65 -14.96
N TYR A 260 4.88 -11.21 -15.74
CA TYR A 260 4.79 -11.25 -17.21
C TYR A 260 3.52 -11.99 -17.65
N THR A 261 3.22 -13.12 -17.03
CA THR A 261 1.98 -13.88 -17.27
C THR A 261 0.75 -13.04 -16.92
N TYR A 262 0.76 -12.33 -15.79
CA TYR A 262 -0.32 -11.42 -15.40
C TYR A 262 -0.57 -10.32 -16.45
N PHE A 263 0.46 -9.59 -16.88
CA PHE A 263 0.30 -8.53 -17.88
C PHE A 263 -0.10 -9.08 -19.25
N TYR A 264 0.38 -10.28 -19.59
CA TYR A 264 -0.05 -10.99 -20.79
C TYR A 264 -1.55 -11.31 -20.75
N GLU A 265 -2.03 -11.88 -19.64
CA GLU A 265 -3.45 -12.18 -19.42
C GLU A 265 -4.33 -10.93 -19.38
N LYS A 266 -3.78 -9.80 -18.94
CA LYS A 266 -4.43 -8.49 -19.03
C LYS A 266 -4.35 -7.86 -20.42
N GLN A 267 -3.92 -8.62 -21.43
CA GLN A 267 -3.82 -8.21 -22.83
C GLN A 267 -2.96 -6.96 -23.04
N THR A 268 -1.87 -6.82 -22.29
CA THR A 268 -0.88 -5.75 -22.54
C THR A 268 -0.14 -6.02 -23.85
N PRO A 269 -0.33 -5.24 -24.93
CA PRO A 269 0.22 -5.57 -26.25
C PRO A 269 1.76 -5.62 -26.28
N GLY A 270 2.41 -4.83 -25.43
CA GLY A 270 3.87 -4.82 -25.29
C GLY A 270 4.47 -6.09 -24.66
N VAL A 271 3.67 -6.93 -23.99
CA VAL A 271 4.13 -8.17 -23.36
C VAL A 271 3.80 -9.34 -24.30
N THR A 272 4.83 -10.07 -24.75
CA THR A 272 4.67 -11.13 -25.77
C THR A 272 5.03 -12.50 -25.21
N ILE A 273 4.47 -13.55 -25.82
CA ILE A 273 4.80 -14.95 -25.50
C ILE A 273 6.31 -15.22 -25.64
N SER A 274 6.97 -14.57 -26.60
CA SER A 274 8.43 -14.69 -26.76
C SER A 274 9.20 -14.29 -25.50
N MET A 275 8.77 -13.22 -24.82
CA MET A 275 9.38 -12.80 -23.54
C MET A 275 9.11 -13.82 -22.42
N ILE A 276 7.92 -14.42 -22.39
CA ILE A 276 7.56 -15.47 -21.42
C ILE A 276 8.42 -16.71 -21.66
N ASN A 277 8.53 -17.18 -22.91
CA ASN A 277 9.38 -18.32 -23.27
C ASN A 277 10.84 -18.09 -22.88
N GLN A 278 11.38 -16.88 -23.15
CA GLN A 278 12.75 -16.54 -22.75
C GLN A 278 12.97 -16.65 -21.24
N LEU A 279 12.00 -16.20 -20.43
CA LEU A 279 12.06 -16.33 -18.97
C LEU A 279 11.92 -17.79 -18.52
N ILE A 280 11.02 -18.58 -19.13
CA ILE A 280 10.87 -20.02 -18.82
C ILE A 280 12.18 -20.77 -19.11
N SER A 281 12.75 -20.58 -20.30
CA SER A 281 14.03 -21.21 -20.68
C SER A 281 15.13 -20.84 -19.68
N LYS A 282 15.25 -19.55 -19.35
CA LYS A 282 16.25 -19.10 -18.38
C LYS A 282 16.06 -19.71 -16.99
N VAL A 283 14.83 -19.75 -16.48
CA VAL A 283 14.53 -20.34 -15.16
C VAL A 283 14.85 -21.83 -15.16
N LYS A 284 14.53 -22.57 -16.23
CA LYS A 284 14.86 -24.00 -16.34
C LYS A 284 16.36 -24.24 -16.37
N GLU A 285 17.10 -23.45 -17.15
CA GLU A 285 18.57 -23.52 -17.21
C GLU A 285 19.18 -23.25 -15.82
N ASP A 286 18.79 -22.15 -15.18
CA ASP A 286 19.30 -21.76 -13.85
C ASP A 286 18.93 -22.81 -12.78
N LEU A 287 17.75 -23.46 -12.88
CA LEU A 287 17.32 -24.53 -11.97
C LEU A 287 18.23 -25.77 -12.06
N THR A 288 18.69 -26.14 -13.26
CA THR A 288 19.58 -27.31 -13.43
C THR A 288 20.99 -27.10 -12.89
N GLN A 289 21.40 -25.84 -12.70
CA GLN A 289 22.73 -25.47 -12.23
C GLN A 289 22.84 -25.40 -10.71
N LEU A 290 21.71 -25.43 -9.99
CA LEU A 290 21.67 -25.29 -8.54
C LEU A 290 21.66 -26.66 -7.84
N GLU A 291 22.46 -26.78 -6.79
CA GLU A 291 22.46 -27.95 -5.92
C GLU A 291 21.16 -28.02 -5.10
N SER A 292 20.66 -29.24 -4.88
CA SER A 292 19.39 -29.50 -4.17
C SER A 292 19.42 -29.03 -2.71
N GLY A 293 18.39 -28.26 -2.32
CA GLY A 293 18.15 -27.79 -0.94
C GLY A 293 16.69 -27.38 -0.74
N GLU A 294 16.26 -27.18 0.51
CA GLU A 294 14.84 -26.89 0.85
C GLU A 294 14.28 -25.64 0.15
N ASP A 295 15.09 -24.60 -0.04
CA ASP A 295 14.70 -23.40 -0.79
C ASP A 295 14.47 -23.70 -2.28
N LEU A 296 15.20 -24.66 -2.86
CA LEU A 296 15.05 -25.07 -4.25
C LEU A 296 13.75 -25.84 -4.49
N ASP A 297 13.33 -26.66 -3.52
CA ASP A 297 12.07 -27.41 -3.57
C ASP A 297 10.87 -26.45 -3.62
N GLN A 298 10.91 -25.38 -2.81
CA GLN A 298 9.87 -24.35 -2.80
C GLN A 298 9.80 -23.62 -4.16
N VAL A 299 10.94 -23.24 -4.73
CA VAL A 299 10.98 -22.58 -6.05
C VAL A 299 10.49 -23.50 -7.14
N THR A 300 10.89 -24.77 -7.12
CA THR A 300 10.50 -25.77 -8.11
C THR A 300 8.99 -26.00 -8.05
N SER A 301 8.42 -26.12 -6.86
CA SER A 301 6.97 -26.21 -6.66
C SER A 301 6.23 -24.99 -7.20
N HIS A 302 6.74 -23.79 -6.94
CA HIS A 302 6.17 -22.55 -7.45
C HIS A 302 6.23 -22.48 -8.98
N LEU A 303 7.37 -22.81 -9.59
CA LEU A 303 7.54 -22.88 -11.04
C LEU A 303 6.57 -23.89 -11.67
N ASN A 304 6.47 -25.10 -11.11
CA ASN A 304 5.55 -26.13 -11.61
C ASN A 304 4.10 -25.67 -11.56
N THR A 305 3.71 -24.93 -10.52
CA THR A 305 2.37 -24.33 -10.43
C THR A 305 2.15 -23.29 -11.54
N THR A 306 3.12 -22.42 -11.79
CA THR A 306 3.06 -21.44 -12.89
C THR A 306 2.99 -22.11 -14.26
N LEU A 307 3.78 -23.17 -14.51
CA LEU A 307 3.76 -23.92 -15.76
C LEU A 307 2.44 -24.67 -15.96
N ALA A 308 1.88 -25.26 -14.89
CA ALA A 308 0.58 -25.91 -14.93
C ALA A 308 -0.55 -24.91 -15.25
N HIS A 309 -0.50 -23.71 -14.67
CA HIS A 309 -1.42 -22.62 -15.00
C HIS A 309 -1.34 -22.23 -16.49
N LEU A 310 -0.13 -22.03 -17.00
CA LEU A 310 0.09 -21.71 -18.42
C LEU A 310 -0.36 -22.85 -19.36
N ALA A 311 -0.15 -24.11 -18.98
CA ALA A 311 -0.64 -25.28 -19.72
C ALA A 311 -2.17 -25.29 -19.79
N LEU A 312 -2.82 -25.09 -18.65
CA LEU A 312 -4.28 -25.01 -18.57
C LEU A 312 -4.84 -23.88 -19.45
N ARG A 313 -4.22 -22.69 -19.41
CA ARG A 313 -4.62 -21.55 -20.27
C ARG A 313 -4.44 -21.83 -21.76
N LYS A 314 -3.44 -22.63 -22.13
CA LYS A 314 -3.19 -23.06 -23.52
C LYS A 314 -4.22 -24.08 -24.00
N GLU A 315 -4.60 -25.02 -23.14
CA GLU A 315 -5.61 -26.05 -23.45
C GLU A 315 -7.04 -25.50 -23.42
N GLN A 316 -7.31 -24.57 -22.50
CA GLN A 316 -8.62 -23.95 -22.28
C GLN A 316 -8.49 -22.42 -22.37
N PRO A 317 -8.38 -21.86 -23.59
CA PRO A 317 -8.32 -20.42 -23.77
C PRO A 317 -9.64 -19.78 -23.34
N LEU A 318 -9.55 -18.64 -22.65
CA LEU A 318 -10.73 -17.83 -22.35
C LEU A 318 -11.31 -17.23 -23.65
N PRO A 319 -12.64 -17.08 -23.77
CA PRO A 319 -13.28 -16.54 -24.99
C PRO A 319 -12.74 -15.17 -25.41
N ASP A 320 -12.45 -14.31 -24.43
CA ASP A 320 -11.84 -12.99 -24.61
C ASP A 320 -10.39 -12.95 -24.08
N GLY A 321 -9.67 -14.07 -24.11
CA GLY A 321 -8.30 -14.19 -23.60
C GLY A 321 -7.23 -13.92 -24.67
N PRO A 322 -5.97 -13.65 -24.28
CA PRO A 322 -4.86 -13.63 -25.23
C PRO A 322 -4.62 -15.04 -25.82
N SER A 323 -4.14 -15.11 -27.07
CA SER A 323 -3.71 -16.39 -27.66
C SER A 323 -2.49 -16.94 -26.94
N TYR A 324 -2.30 -18.25 -26.84
CA TYR A 324 -1.08 -18.87 -26.30
C TYR A 324 -0.28 -19.60 -27.38
N GLU A 325 -0.51 -19.24 -28.65
CA GLU A 325 0.20 -19.81 -29.79
C GLU A 325 1.71 -19.52 -29.73
N GLY A 326 2.54 -20.57 -29.84
CA GLY A 326 3.99 -20.44 -29.69
C GLY A 326 4.51 -20.49 -28.26
N LEU A 327 3.65 -20.70 -27.25
CA LEU A 327 4.09 -20.96 -25.87
C LEU A 327 4.80 -22.33 -25.79
N VAL A 328 6.03 -22.31 -25.27
CA VAL A 328 6.89 -23.48 -25.06
C VAL A 328 7.08 -23.67 -23.55
N LEU A 329 6.60 -24.80 -23.04
CA LEU A 329 6.54 -25.07 -21.59
C LEU A 329 7.67 -25.94 -21.08
#